data_AF-A0A7S2TLG5-F1
#
_entry.id   AF-A0A7S2TLG5-F1
#
_cell.length_a   1.000
_cell.length_b   1.000
_cell.length_c   1.000
_cell.angle_alpha   90.00
_cell.angle_beta   90.00
_cell.angle_gamma   90.00
#
_symmetry.space_group_name_H-M   'P 1'
#
loop_
_entity.id
_entity.type
_entity.pdbx_description
1 polymer ?
#
loop_
_entity_poly.entity_id
_entity_poly.type
_entity_poly.pdbx_seq_one_letter_code
_entity_poly.pdbx_strand_id
1 'polypeptide(L)'
;NYSAVLKVYHDKNLQSETSETFKGLMHTQVAKYVEMELSEKFGVLIKFVNQSEEMVATAQEKKEKLPALDLETAANIVRDFAKNWQRKIQQIDNHVTSHFGSSQPESAYKSSEILKQILIQLVLYYQRLQDVIKKCHRRPPSFMKELVPIPNIMHEIKKYGNR
;
A
#
# COMPACT_ATOMS: atom_id res chain seq x y z
N ASN A 1 -3.27 18.65 12.56
CA ASN A 1 -2.52 19.89 12.84
C ASN A 1 -2.04 20.61 11.58
N TYR A 2 -1.45 19.93 10.58
CA TYR A 2 -1.01 20.57 9.33
C TYR A 2 -2.14 21.13 8.44
N SER A 3 -3.33 20.49 8.47
CA SER A 3 -4.53 20.97 7.78
C SER A 3 -4.98 22.37 8.26
N ALA A 4 -4.88 22.63 9.57
CA ALA A 4 -5.24 23.92 10.15
C ALA A 4 -4.24 25.03 9.75
N VAL A 5 -2.96 24.70 9.59
CA VAL A 5 -1.93 25.66 9.17
C VAL A 5 -2.09 26.03 7.69
N LEU A 6 -2.36 25.05 6.82
CA LEU A 6 -2.66 25.31 5.40
C LEU A 6 -3.89 26.20 5.20
N LYS A 7 -4.90 26.06 6.07
CA LYS A 7 -6.10 26.91 6.08
C LYS A 7 -5.76 28.38 6.37
N VAL A 8 -4.96 28.66 7.40
CA VAL A 8 -4.54 30.03 7.74
C VAL A 8 -3.70 30.66 6.63
N TYR A 9 -2.94 29.87 5.88
CA TYR A 9 -2.17 30.35 4.72
C TYR A 9 -3.06 30.66 3.51
N HIS A 10 -4.05 29.81 3.22
CA HIS A 10 -5.00 30.04 2.14
C HIS A 10 -5.87 31.28 2.39
N ASP A 11 -6.32 31.47 3.64
CA ASP A 11 -7.16 32.60 4.06
C ASP A 11 -6.43 33.96 4.01
N LYS A 12 -5.09 33.94 4.02
CA LYS A 12 -4.23 35.15 3.95
C LYS A 12 -3.65 35.45 2.56
N ASN A 13 -4.06 34.72 1.52
CA ASN A 13 -3.56 34.87 0.14
C ASN A 13 -2.01 34.83 0.03
N LEU A 14 -1.34 34.14 0.97
CA LEU A 14 0.10 33.92 0.97
C LEU A 14 0.39 32.70 0.08
N GLN A 15 0.24 32.87 -1.23
CA GLN A 15 0.81 31.96 -2.24
C GLN A 15 2.33 32.17 -2.23
N SER A 16 3.01 31.74 -1.18
CA SER A 16 4.47 31.71 -1.11
C SER A 16 4.95 30.26 -1.06
N GLU A 17 6.18 30.04 -1.49
CA GLU A 17 7.03 28.84 -1.42
C GLU A 17 6.78 27.92 -0.19
N THR A 18 6.34 28.51 0.92
CA THR A 18 5.90 27.85 2.15
C THR A 18 4.68 26.92 1.97
N SER A 19 3.72 27.28 1.12
CA SER A 19 2.51 26.49 0.82
C SER A 19 2.85 25.21 0.04
N GLU A 20 3.77 25.30 -0.92
CA GLU A 20 4.28 24.13 -1.65
C GLU A 20 5.10 23.22 -0.74
N THR A 21 5.94 23.80 0.13
CA THR A 21 6.68 23.06 1.15
C THR A 21 5.72 22.31 2.09
N PHE A 22 4.65 22.95 2.54
CA PHE A 22 3.62 22.29 3.38
C PHE A 22 2.86 21.19 2.64
N LYS A 23 2.56 21.38 1.35
CA LYS A 23 1.97 20.31 0.52
C LYS A 23 2.92 19.11 0.40
N GLY A 24 4.22 19.33 0.22
CA GLY A 24 5.22 18.26 0.19
C GLY A 24 5.34 17.53 1.53
N LEU A 25 5.32 18.27 2.64
CA LEU A 25 5.30 17.69 3.99
C LEU A 25 4.02 16.88 4.23
N MET A 26 2.86 17.37 3.78
CA MET A 26 1.60 16.63 3.87
C MET A 26 1.63 15.34 3.03
N HIS A 27 2.12 15.36 1.78
CA HIS A 27 2.30 14.14 0.99
C HIS A 27 3.20 13.13 1.70
N THR A 28 4.29 13.59 2.32
CA THR A 28 5.19 12.73 3.10
C THR A 28 4.46 12.10 4.30
N GLN A 29 3.63 12.87 4.99
CA GLN A 29 2.83 12.35 6.12
C GLN A 29 1.76 11.37 5.65
N VAL A 30 1.10 11.62 4.52
CA VAL A 30 0.13 10.67 3.92
C VAL A 30 0.84 9.39 3.51
N ALA A 31 2.00 9.47 2.86
CA ALA A 31 2.79 8.28 2.50
C ALA A 31 3.22 7.46 3.74
N LYS A 32 3.63 8.13 4.82
CA LYS A 32 3.93 7.46 6.10
C LYS A 32 2.69 6.80 6.70
N TYR A 33 1.55 7.48 6.66
CA TYR A 33 0.28 6.93 7.12
C TYR A 33 -0.13 5.71 6.29
N VAL A 34 0.01 5.79 4.96
CA VAL A 34 -0.25 4.67 4.03
C VAL A 34 0.58 3.45 4.40
N GLU A 35 1.89 3.61 4.60
CA GLU A 35 2.77 2.51 5.01
C GLU A 35 2.42 1.95 6.39
N MET A 36 2.04 2.82 7.34
CA MET A 36 1.62 2.40 8.68
C MET A 36 0.35 1.54 8.62
N GLU A 37 -0.66 2.03 7.90
CA GLU A 37 -1.95 1.36 7.72
C GLU A 37 -1.79 -0.01 7.04
N LEU A 38 -0.94 -0.06 6.00
CA LEU A 38 -0.62 -1.31 5.32
C LEU A 38 0.17 -2.28 6.19
N SER A 39 1.13 -1.79 6.98
CA SER A 39 1.90 -2.61 7.92
C SER A 39 0.99 -3.22 8.99
N GLU A 40 -0.03 -2.50 9.45
CA GLU A 40 -0.98 -3.01 10.44
C GLU A 40 -1.80 -4.19 9.92
N LYS A 41 -2.31 -4.12 8.68
CA LYS A 41 -3.20 -5.16 8.12
C LYS A 41 -2.49 -6.23 7.29
N PHE A 42 -1.36 -5.87 6.67
CA PHE A 42 -0.60 -6.68 5.71
C PHE A 42 0.89 -6.78 6.05
N GLY A 43 1.29 -6.49 7.29
CA GLY A 43 2.71 -6.48 7.69
C GLY A 43 3.47 -7.79 7.43
N VAL A 44 2.83 -8.95 7.55
CA VAL A 44 3.45 -10.24 7.22
C VAL A 44 3.80 -10.32 5.73
N LEU A 45 2.89 -9.86 4.85
CA LEU A 45 3.11 -9.80 3.41
C LEU A 45 4.27 -8.85 3.09
N ILE A 46 4.27 -7.65 3.66
CA ILE A 46 5.31 -6.64 3.40
C ILE A 46 6.68 -7.11 3.87
N LYS A 47 6.78 -7.66 5.07
CA LYS A 47 8.03 -8.20 5.61
C LYS A 47 8.57 -9.32 4.72
N PHE A 48 7.69 -10.24 4.31
CA PHE A 48 8.08 -11.33 3.42
C PHE A 48 8.60 -10.83 2.08
N VAL A 49 7.91 -9.86 1.45
CA VAL A 49 8.35 -9.26 0.18
C VAL A 49 9.72 -8.59 0.32
N ASN A 50 9.90 -7.74 1.34
CA ASN A 50 11.15 -7.01 1.54
C ASN A 50 12.33 -7.96 1.83
N GLN A 51 12.16 -8.94 2.71
CA GLN A 51 13.18 -9.95 3.00
C GLN A 51 13.52 -10.78 1.77
N SER A 52 12.49 -11.21 1.02
CA SER A 52 12.67 -12.01 -0.18
C SER A 52 13.40 -11.23 -1.28
N GLU A 53 13.09 -9.95 -1.46
CA GLU A 53 13.79 -9.09 -2.42
C GLU A 53 15.24 -8.81 -2.01
N GLU A 54 15.51 -8.56 -0.74
CA GLU A 54 16.87 -8.37 -0.22
C GLU A 54 17.72 -9.63 -0.44
N MET A 55 17.16 -10.80 -0.16
CA MET A 55 17.82 -12.09 -0.42
C MET A 55 18.09 -12.30 -1.92
N VAL A 56 17.14 -11.95 -2.80
CA VAL A 56 17.31 -12.03 -4.25
C VAL A 56 18.37 -11.04 -4.76
N ALA A 57 18.35 -9.80 -4.28
CA ALA A 57 19.32 -8.78 -4.65
C ALA A 57 20.75 -9.19 -4.23
N THR A 58 20.91 -9.67 -3.00
CA THR A 58 22.20 -10.14 -2.48
C THR A 58 22.74 -11.31 -3.30
N ALA A 59 21.90 -12.27 -3.69
CA ALA A 59 22.31 -13.39 -4.51
C ALA A 59 22.70 -12.96 -5.94
N GLN A 60 22.01 -11.97 -6.50
CA GLN A 60 22.35 -11.40 -7.81
C GLN A 60 23.69 -10.66 -7.78
N GLU A 61 23.96 -9.87 -6.75
CA GLU A 61 25.24 -9.16 -6.56
C GLU A 61 26.41 -10.14 -6.43
N LYS A 62 26.22 -11.22 -5.68
CA LYS A 62 27.24 -12.28 -5.49
C LYS A 62 27.34 -13.27 -6.66
N LYS A 63 26.48 -13.15 -7.69
CA LYS A 63 26.33 -14.12 -8.78
C LYS A 63 26.10 -15.56 -8.29
N GLU A 64 25.42 -15.71 -7.15
CA GLU A 64 25.08 -16.99 -6.55
C GLU A 64 23.73 -17.51 -7.08
N LYS A 65 23.44 -18.79 -6.81
CA LYS A 65 22.10 -19.33 -7.10
C LYS A 65 21.06 -18.58 -6.26
N LEU A 66 19.91 -18.31 -6.85
CA LEU A 66 18.79 -17.67 -6.15
C LEU A 66 18.42 -18.50 -4.90
N PRO A 67 18.16 -17.82 -3.77
CA PRO A 67 17.83 -18.48 -2.52
C PRO A 67 16.48 -19.19 -2.64
N ALA A 68 16.38 -20.36 -2.00
CA ALA A 68 15.12 -21.07 -1.87
C ALA A 68 14.18 -20.22 -0.99
N LEU A 69 13.10 -19.73 -1.59
CA LEU A 69 12.07 -19.00 -0.86
C LEU A 69 11.30 -19.97 0.04
N ASP A 70 10.85 -19.50 1.20
CA ASP A 70 9.90 -20.25 2.02
C ASP A 70 8.52 -20.28 1.33
N LEU A 71 8.30 -21.36 0.58
CA LEU A 71 7.07 -21.61 -0.16
C LEU A 71 5.86 -21.82 0.75
N GLU A 72 6.06 -22.32 1.97
CA GLU A 72 4.97 -22.54 2.93
C GLU A 72 4.47 -21.20 3.45
N THR A 73 5.39 -20.32 3.87
CA THR A 73 5.06 -18.96 4.26
C THR A 73 4.42 -18.18 3.11
N ALA A 74 4.97 -18.27 1.89
CA ALA A 74 4.38 -17.65 0.70
C ALA A 74 2.95 -18.15 0.44
N ALA A 75 2.71 -19.46 0.51
CA ALA A 75 1.38 -20.06 0.32
C ALA A 75 0.38 -19.56 1.38
N ASN A 76 0.81 -19.49 2.64
CA ASN A 76 -0.03 -19.00 3.74
C ASN A 76 -0.40 -17.52 3.55
N ILE A 77 0.54 -16.68 3.10
CA ILE A 77 0.29 -15.27 2.78
C ILE A 77 -0.71 -15.14 1.64
N VAL A 78 -0.53 -15.88 0.54
CA VAL A 78 -1.43 -15.84 -0.62
C VAL A 78 -2.84 -16.27 -0.22
N ARG A 79 -2.98 -17.33 0.58
CA ARG A 79 -4.27 -17.83 1.06
C ARG A 79 -4.95 -16.88 2.04
N ASP A 80 -4.20 -16.30 2.98
CA ASP A 80 -4.76 -15.29 3.90
C ASP A 80 -5.24 -14.08 3.12
N PHE A 81 -4.42 -13.62 2.17
CA PHE A 81 -4.78 -12.51 1.30
C PHE A 81 -6.07 -12.83 0.53
N ALA A 82 -6.13 -13.96 -0.18
CA ALA A 82 -7.31 -14.35 -0.96
C ALA A 82 -8.60 -14.44 -0.14
N LYS A 83 -8.52 -14.87 1.13
CA LYS A 83 -9.68 -14.98 2.03
C LYS A 83 -10.10 -13.66 2.65
N ASN A 84 -9.15 -12.78 2.99
CA ASN A 84 -9.40 -11.65 3.89
C ASN A 84 -9.20 -10.27 3.25
N TRP A 85 -8.69 -10.16 2.01
CA TRP A 85 -8.34 -8.88 1.39
C TRP A 85 -9.52 -7.89 1.33
N GLN A 86 -10.71 -8.32 0.92
CA GLN A 86 -11.88 -7.42 0.83
C GLN A 86 -12.29 -6.88 2.21
N ARG A 87 -12.29 -7.76 3.23
CA ARG A 87 -12.61 -7.37 4.61
C ARG A 87 -11.57 -6.41 5.16
N LYS A 88 -10.28 -6.69 4.94
CA LYS A 88 -9.17 -5.80 5.35
C LYS A 88 -9.26 -4.43 4.66
N ILE A 89 -9.59 -4.39 3.37
CA ILE A 89 -9.83 -3.13 2.63
C ILE A 89 -11.00 -2.35 3.22
N GLN A 90 -12.12 -3.01 3.54
CA GLN A 90 -13.26 -2.34 4.16
C GLN A 90 -12.93 -1.77 5.55
N GLN A 91 -12.13 -2.49 6.33
CA GLN A 91 -11.64 -1.99 7.63
C GLN A 91 -10.76 -0.76 7.46
N ILE A 92 -9.87 -0.77 6.45
CA ILE A 92 -9.05 0.39 6.09
C ILE A 92 -9.93 1.56 5.65
N ASP A 93 -10.93 1.33 4.79
CA ASP A 93 -11.88 2.38 4.36
C ASP A 93 -12.58 3.03 5.56
N ASN A 94 -13.06 2.22 6.51
CA ASN A 94 -13.67 2.72 7.73
C ASN A 94 -12.67 3.50 8.61
N HIS A 95 -11.44 3.03 8.73
CA HIS A 95 -10.40 3.69 9.53
C HIS A 95 -10.00 5.03 8.90
N VAL A 96 -9.73 5.06 7.59
CA VAL A 96 -9.44 6.27 6.81
C VAL A 96 -10.61 7.25 6.88
N THR A 97 -11.84 6.78 6.77
CA THR A 97 -13.05 7.61 6.89
C THR A 97 -13.25 8.11 8.32
N SER A 98 -12.87 7.35 9.34
CA SER A 98 -12.92 7.85 10.72
C SER A 98 -11.85 8.91 11.00
N HIS A 99 -10.66 8.77 10.43
CA HIS A 99 -9.54 9.70 10.63
C HIS A 99 -9.60 10.94 9.73
N PHE A 100 -10.21 10.81 8.55
CA PHE A 100 -10.21 11.85 7.50
C PHE A 100 -11.60 12.19 6.95
N GLY A 101 -12.68 11.53 7.42
CA GLY A 101 -13.99 11.55 6.78
C GLY A 101 -15.09 12.37 7.46
N SER A 102 -14.81 13.26 8.40
CA SER A 102 -15.84 14.15 8.96
C SER A 102 -15.62 15.63 8.63
N SER A 103 -16.51 16.17 7.79
CA SER A 103 -17.07 17.54 7.81
C SER A 103 -16.11 18.75 7.76
N GLN A 104 -14.90 18.61 7.25
CA GLN A 104 -14.10 19.78 6.85
C GLN A 104 -14.05 19.89 5.32
N PRO A 105 -14.85 20.80 4.71
CA PRO A 105 -14.86 21.04 3.26
C PRO A 105 -13.48 21.45 2.69
N GLU A 106 -12.54 21.79 3.57
CA GLU A 106 -11.23 22.35 3.27
C GLU A 106 -10.05 21.42 3.62
N SER A 107 -10.31 20.14 3.97
CA SER A 107 -9.23 19.16 4.03
C SER A 107 -8.66 18.98 2.62
N ALA A 108 -7.39 19.33 2.43
CA ALA A 108 -6.69 19.20 1.15
C ALA A 108 -6.65 17.76 0.60
N TYR A 109 -6.94 16.75 1.43
CA TYR A 109 -7.11 15.36 1.02
C TYR A 109 -8.48 14.84 1.43
N LYS A 110 -9.18 14.28 0.45
CA LYS A 110 -10.38 13.47 0.68
C LYS A 110 -9.95 12.10 1.19
N SER A 111 -10.73 11.51 2.10
CA SER A 111 -10.55 10.12 2.56
C SER A 111 -10.42 9.13 1.38
N SER A 112 -11.16 9.36 0.30
CA SER A 112 -11.10 8.57 -0.93
C SER A 112 -9.74 8.63 -1.64
N GLU A 113 -9.02 9.74 -1.57
CA GLU A 113 -7.70 9.88 -2.19
C GLU A 113 -6.61 9.17 -1.37
N ILE A 114 -6.70 9.25 -0.04
CA ILE A 114 -5.80 8.50 0.86
C ILE A 114 -6.03 7.00 0.68
N LEU A 115 -7.29 6.57 0.63
CA LEU A 115 -7.62 5.17 0.38
C LEU A 115 -7.11 4.69 -0.98
N LYS A 116 -7.23 5.48 -2.05
CA LYS A 116 -6.62 5.13 -3.34
C LYS A 116 -5.11 4.92 -3.22
N GLN A 117 -4.39 5.80 -2.53
CA GLN A 117 -2.95 5.65 -2.34
C GLN A 117 -2.61 4.36 -1.57
N ILE A 118 -3.36 4.05 -0.51
CA ILE A 118 -3.21 2.80 0.24
C ILE A 118 -3.39 1.59 -0.67
N LEU A 119 -4.45 1.57 -1.47
CA LEU A 119 -4.76 0.43 -2.30
C LEU A 119 -3.81 0.28 -3.49
N ILE A 120 -3.33 1.39 -4.08
CA ILE A 120 -2.28 1.37 -5.11
C ILE A 120 -1.00 0.77 -4.51
N GLN A 121 -0.60 1.22 -3.32
CA GLN A 121 0.59 0.71 -2.65
C GLN A 121 0.45 -0.77 -2.28
N LEU A 122 -0.74 -1.22 -1.87
CA LEU A 122 -1.05 -2.64 -1.67
C LEU A 122 -0.86 -3.45 -2.96
N VAL A 123 -1.34 -2.95 -4.10
CA VAL A 123 -1.17 -3.59 -5.40
C VAL A 123 0.31 -3.72 -5.76
N LEU A 124 1.11 -2.68 -5.52
CA LEU A 124 2.55 -2.71 -5.77
C LEU A 124 3.27 -3.78 -4.93
N TYR A 125 2.98 -3.86 -3.63
CA TYR A 125 3.53 -4.92 -2.78
C TYR A 125 3.09 -6.32 -3.25
N TYR A 126 1.84 -6.46 -3.68
CA TYR A 126 1.31 -7.74 -4.16
C TYR A 126 1.89 -8.16 -5.52
N GLN A 127 2.17 -7.22 -6.42
CA GLN A 127 2.90 -7.48 -7.66
C GLN A 127 4.35 -7.90 -7.38
N ARG A 128 5.04 -7.18 -6.49
CA ARG A 128 6.40 -7.52 -6.04
C ARG A 128 6.46 -8.94 -5.46
N LEU A 129 5.47 -9.32 -4.64
CA LEU A 129 5.34 -10.70 -4.14
C LEU A 129 5.30 -11.73 -5.28
N GLN A 130 4.44 -11.52 -6.28
CA GLN A 130 4.33 -12.42 -7.42
C GLN A 130 5.64 -12.51 -8.22
N ASP A 131 6.31 -11.38 -8.42
CA ASP A 131 7.55 -11.31 -9.19
C ASP A 131 8.69 -12.02 -8.47
N VAL A 132 8.82 -11.86 -7.15
CA VAL A 132 9.84 -12.56 -6.37
C VAL A 132 9.63 -14.06 -6.38
N ILE A 133 8.38 -14.53 -6.22
CA ILE A 133 8.07 -15.96 -6.28
C ILE A 133 8.43 -16.53 -7.66
N LYS A 134 8.08 -15.83 -8.75
CA LYS A 134 8.42 -16.22 -10.14
C LYS A 134 9.92 -16.20 -10.40
N LYS A 135 10.66 -15.23 -9.85
CA LYS A 135 12.12 -15.15 -9.99
C LYS A 135 12.81 -16.34 -9.31
N CYS A 136 12.42 -16.67 -8.08
CA CYS A 136 13.04 -17.76 -7.32
C CYS A 136 12.65 -19.16 -7.81
N HIS A 137 11.52 -19.33 -8.52
CA HIS A 137 11.03 -20.63 -8.93
C HIS A 137 10.83 -20.75 -10.44
N ARG A 138 11.62 -21.63 -11.09
CA ARG A 138 11.47 -21.94 -12.52
C ARG A 138 10.09 -22.50 -12.89
N ARG A 139 9.42 -23.19 -11.96
CA ARG A 139 8.05 -23.67 -12.13
C ARG A 139 7.14 -22.96 -11.13
N PRO A 140 6.00 -22.40 -11.57
CA PRO A 140 5.09 -21.71 -10.67
C PRO A 140 4.55 -22.70 -9.62
N PRO A 141 4.63 -22.35 -8.32
CA PRO A 141 4.03 -23.16 -7.26
C PRO A 141 2.52 -23.32 -7.43
N SER A 142 1.95 -24.41 -6.91
CA SER A 142 0.51 -24.73 -7.05
C SER A 142 -0.41 -23.64 -6.49
N PHE A 143 0.00 -23.00 -5.39
CA PHE A 143 -0.76 -21.93 -4.73
C PHE A 143 -0.82 -20.63 -5.57
N MET A 144 -0.04 -20.48 -6.64
CA MET A 144 -0.15 -19.33 -7.54
C MET A 144 -1.53 -19.25 -8.22
N LYS A 145 -2.25 -20.37 -8.30
CA LYS A 145 -3.64 -20.41 -8.79
C LYS A 145 -4.64 -19.79 -7.81
N GLU A 146 -4.26 -19.65 -6.54
CA GLU A 146 -5.07 -19.07 -5.47
C GLU A 146 -4.90 -17.54 -5.38
N LEU A 147 -4.07 -16.95 -6.24
CA LEU A 147 -3.87 -15.50 -6.31
C LEU A 147 -5.15 -14.78 -6.72
N VAL A 148 -5.51 -13.73 -5.97
CA VAL A 148 -6.51 -12.77 -6.38
C VAL A 148 -6.03 -12.04 -7.63
N PRO A 149 -6.83 -11.97 -8.71
CA PRO A 149 -6.47 -11.21 -9.90
C PRO A 149 -6.35 -9.72 -9.59
N ILE A 150 -5.29 -9.07 -10.08
CA ILE A 150 -5.09 -7.61 -9.96
C ILE A 150 -6.33 -6.81 -10.43
N PRO A 151 -7.03 -7.17 -11.53
CA PRO A 151 -8.25 -6.46 -11.93
C PRO A 151 -9.33 -6.42 -10.85
N ASN A 152 -9.44 -7.45 -10.00
CA ASN A 152 -10.44 -7.48 -8.92
C ASN A 152 -10.08 -6.48 -7.82
N ILE A 153 -8.79 -6.38 -7.49
CA ILE A 153 -8.29 -5.37 -6.55
C ILE A 153 -8.52 -3.97 -7.13
N MET A 154 -8.18 -3.76 -8.40
CA MET A 154 -8.38 -2.50 -9.11
C MET A 154 -9.85 -2.09 -9.21
N HIS A 155 -10.77 -3.05 -9.34
CA HIS A 155 -12.21 -2.77 -9.32
C HIS A 155 -12.64 -2.18 -7.97
N GLU A 156 -12.15 -2.75 -6.86
CA GLU A 156 -12.42 -2.19 -5.54
C GLU A 156 -11.79 -0.81 -5.36
N ILE A 157 -10.57 -0.57 -5.87
CA ILE A 157 -9.97 0.79 -5.88
C ILE A 157 -10.89 1.81 -6.53
N LYS A 158 -11.45 1.47 -7.69
CA LYS A 158 -12.38 2.37 -8.40
C LYS A 158 -13.67 2.59 -7.62
N LYS A 159 -14.19 1.55 -6.96
CA LYS A 159 -15.41 1.65 -6.15
C LYS A 159 -15.27 2.63 -4.99
N TYR A 160 -14.16 2.56 -4.25
CA TYR A 160 -13.91 3.47 -3.15
C TYR A 160 -13.43 4.85 -3.62
N GLY A 161 -12.73 4.91 -4.75
CA GLY A 161 -12.20 6.15 -5.30
C GLY A 161 -13.24 7.08 -5.96
N ASN A 162 -14.42 6.55 -6.29
CA ASN A 162 -15.54 7.27 -6.89
C ASN A 162 -16.64 7.66 -5.87
N ARG A 163 -16.43 7.40 -4.57
CA ARG A 163 -17.24 7.94 -3.47
C ARG A 163 -16.78 9.36 -3.12
#